data_AF-A0A0F0HLW7-F1
#
_entry.id   AF-A0A0F0HLW7-F1
#
_cell.length_a   1.000
_cell.length_b   1.000
_cell.length_c   1.000
_cell.angle_alpha   90.00
_cell.angle_beta   90.00
_cell.angle_gamma   90.00
#
_symmetry.space_group_name_H-M   'P 1'
#
loop_
_entity.id
_entity.type
_entity.pdbx_description
1 polymer ?
#
loop_
_entity_poly.entity_id
_entity_poly.type
_entity_poly.pdbx_seq_one_letter_code
_entity_poly.pdbx_strand_id
1 'polypeptide(L)'
;MVTPGVESYIRQKFAEHAGLTEEQIFVDDVTLAVVISRSPRMTNSIDLMEAFARTANALRKDHGVRVRLPALPLDTPTSTVLKVFIEEFERQKKETAA
;
A
#
# COMPACT_ATOMS: atom_id res chain seq x y z
N MET A 1 6.15 6.42 17.25
CA MET A 1 5.05 5.50 17.59
C MET A 1 4.27 5.29 16.32
N VAL A 2 4.13 4.05 15.84
CA VAL A 2 3.25 3.76 14.68
C VAL A 2 1.84 4.09 15.11
N THR A 3 1.12 4.85 14.29
CA THR A 3 -0.29 5.15 14.55
C THR A 3 -1.07 3.82 14.69
N PRO A 4 -1.69 3.55 15.86
CA PRO A 4 -2.36 2.26 16.08
C PRO A 4 -3.40 1.99 14.99
N GLY A 5 -3.30 0.84 14.32
CA GLY A 5 -4.24 0.40 13.29
C GLY A 5 -3.99 0.93 11.87
N VAL A 6 -3.02 1.83 11.64
CA VAL A 6 -2.74 2.33 10.27
C VAL A 6 -2.22 1.23 9.35
N GLU A 7 -1.38 0.34 9.86
CA GLU A 7 -0.87 -0.80 9.09
C GLU A 7 -2.03 -1.68 8.61
N SER A 8 -2.91 -2.12 9.53
CA SER A 8 -4.08 -2.93 9.20
C SER A 8 -5.00 -2.21 8.20
N TYR A 9 -5.20 -0.89 8.37
CA TYR A 9 -5.96 -0.09 7.42
C TYR A 9 -5.34 -0.10 6.01
N ILE A 10 -4.02 0.10 5.90
CA ILE A 10 -3.31 0.09 4.61
C ILE A 10 -3.42 -1.29 3.97
N ARG A 11 -3.21 -2.36 4.73
CA ARG A 11 -3.30 -3.75 4.25
C ARG A 11 -4.70 -4.06 3.72
N GLN A 12 -5.73 -3.72 4.49
CA GLN A 12 -7.11 -3.91 4.10
C GLN A 12 -7.46 -3.12 2.83
N LYS A 13 -7.14 -1.81 2.77
CA LYS A 13 -7.46 -0.98 1.60
C LYS A 13 -6.72 -1.41 0.35
N PHE A 14 -5.45 -1.78 0.48
CA PHE A 14 -4.69 -2.30 -0.64
C PHE A 14 -5.26 -3.63 -1.14
N ALA A 15 -5.61 -4.54 -0.22
CA ALA A 15 -6.26 -5.82 -0.56
C ALA A 15 -7.60 -5.62 -1.30
N GLU A 16 -8.44 -4.70 -0.80
CA GLU A 16 -9.70 -4.30 -1.46
C GLU A 16 -9.46 -3.80 -2.89
N HIS A 17 -8.46 -2.94 -3.11
CA HIS A 17 -8.16 -2.40 -4.43
C HIS A 17 -7.51 -3.42 -5.37
N ALA A 18 -6.66 -4.30 -4.83
CA ALA A 18 -6.07 -5.41 -5.55
C ALA A 18 -7.04 -6.55 -5.83
N GLY A 19 -8.22 -6.59 -5.18
CA GLY A 19 -9.18 -7.67 -5.36
C GLY A 19 -8.62 -9.03 -4.88
N LEU A 20 -7.75 -9.01 -3.88
CA LEU A 20 -7.13 -10.17 -3.24
C LEU A 20 -7.36 -10.10 -1.74
N THR A 21 -7.16 -11.22 -1.03
CA THR A 21 -7.17 -11.22 0.44
C THR A 21 -5.81 -10.76 0.98
N GLU A 22 -5.79 -10.30 2.24
CA GLU A 22 -4.53 -9.96 2.91
C GLU A 22 -3.57 -11.16 2.99
N GLU A 23 -4.10 -12.37 3.10
CA GLU A 23 -3.29 -13.59 3.13
C GLU A 23 -2.57 -13.81 1.81
N GLN A 24 -3.27 -13.62 0.68
CA GLN A 24 -2.70 -13.78 -0.66
C GLN A 24 -1.60 -12.77 -0.99
N ILE A 25 -1.63 -11.60 -0.34
CA ILE A 25 -0.67 -10.51 -0.55
C ILE A 25 0.48 -10.59 0.45
N PHE A 26 0.21 -10.79 1.74
CA PHE A 26 1.17 -10.51 2.80
C PHE A 26 1.70 -11.74 3.55
N VAL A 27 1.08 -12.92 3.46
CA VAL A 27 1.53 -14.11 4.24
C VAL A 27 2.84 -14.67 3.69
N ASP A 28 2.98 -14.77 2.36
CA ASP A 28 4.17 -15.34 1.72
C ASP A 28 5.22 -14.29 1.30
N ASP A 29 5.07 -13.03 1.75
CA ASP A 29 5.90 -11.89 1.35
C ASP A 29 6.17 -11.84 -0.17
N VAL A 30 5.11 -11.96 -0.97
CA VAL A 30 5.24 -12.05 -2.42
C VAL A 30 5.68 -10.73 -3.03
N THR A 31 6.21 -10.77 -4.25
CA THR A 31 6.59 -9.57 -5.01
C THR A 31 5.39 -8.87 -5.64
N LEU A 32 5.55 -7.60 -6.01
CA LEU A 32 4.53 -6.85 -6.75
C LEU A 32 4.14 -7.51 -8.08
N ALA A 33 5.09 -8.14 -8.77
CA ALA A 33 4.81 -8.92 -9.98
C ALA A 33 3.85 -10.10 -9.70
N VAL A 34 4.02 -10.78 -8.56
CA VAL A 34 3.14 -11.88 -8.13
C VAL A 34 1.76 -11.35 -7.71
N VAL A 35 1.69 -10.17 -7.10
CA VAL A 35 0.40 -9.52 -6.81
C VAL A 35 -0.38 -9.27 -8.10
N ILE A 36 0.29 -8.72 -9.12
CA ILE A 36 -0.33 -8.49 -10.45
C ILE A 36 -0.82 -9.81 -11.04
N SER A 37 -0.01 -10.88 -11.02
CA SER A 37 -0.39 -12.14 -11.64
C SER A 37 -1.53 -12.88 -10.92
N ARG A 38 -1.67 -12.67 -9.60
CA ARG A 38 -2.75 -13.28 -8.80
C ARG A 38 -4.03 -12.46 -8.85
N SER A 39 -3.93 -11.15 -9.01
CA SER A 39 -5.06 -10.24 -8.91
C SER A 39 -6.02 -10.39 -10.10
N PRO A 40 -7.33 -10.56 -9.85
CA PRO A 40 -8.32 -10.52 -10.92
C PRO A 40 -8.59 -9.09 -11.42
N ARG A 41 -8.00 -8.06 -10.79
CA ARG A 41 -8.20 -6.64 -11.09
C ARG A 41 -6.96 -5.96 -11.69
N MET A 42 -5.85 -6.67 -11.81
CA MET A 42 -4.60 -6.14 -12.35
C MET A 42 -4.15 -6.98 -13.53
N THR A 43 -3.85 -6.31 -14.64
CA THR A 43 -3.29 -6.92 -15.84
C THR A 43 -1.83 -6.49 -16.04
N ASN A 44 -1.45 -5.34 -15.46
CA ASN A 44 -0.14 -4.75 -15.62
C ASN A 44 0.25 -3.86 -14.42
N SER A 45 1.43 -3.24 -14.52
CA SER A 45 1.97 -2.35 -13.48
C SER A 45 1.20 -1.02 -13.32
N ILE A 46 0.43 -0.59 -14.32
CA ILE A 46 -0.40 0.62 -14.24
C ILE A 46 -1.56 0.37 -13.27
N ASP A 47 -2.21 -0.80 -13.36
CA ASP A 47 -3.29 -1.18 -12.44
C ASP A 47 -2.79 -1.26 -10.98
N LEU A 48 -1.56 -1.76 -10.80
CA LEU A 48 -0.89 -1.76 -9.51
C LEU A 48 -0.65 -0.33 -8.99
N MET A 49 -0.14 0.56 -9.83
CA MET A 49 0.03 1.97 -9.46
C MET A 49 -1.30 2.63 -9.09
N GLU A 50 -2.38 2.33 -9.82
CA GLU A 50 -3.72 2.81 -9.48
C GLU A 50 -4.19 2.30 -8.11
N ALA A 51 -3.98 1.03 -7.80
CA ALA A 51 -4.32 0.48 -6.49
C ALA A 51 -3.56 1.18 -5.35
N PHE A 52 -2.28 1.47 -5.54
CA PHE A 52 -1.50 2.27 -4.59
C PHE A 52 -2.02 3.70 -4.48
N ALA A 53 -2.34 4.35 -5.60
CA ALA A 53 -2.90 5.70 -5.60
C ALA A 53 -4.27 5.76 -4.90
N ARG A 54 -5.12 4.75 -5.08
CA ARG A 54 -6.41 4.64 -4.38
C ARG A 54 -6.21 4.45 -2.88
N THR A 55 -5.26 3.60 -2.47
CA THR A 55 -4.89 3.41 -1.07
C THR A 55 -4.38 4.72 -0.44
N ALA A 56 -3.47 5.44 -1.12
CA ALA A 56 -2.96 6.72 -0.66
C ALA A 56 -4.04 7.80 -0.58
N ASN A 57 -4.99 7.80 -1.53
CA ASN A 57 -6.14 8.69 -1.49
C ASN A 57 -7.10 8.36 -0.33
N ALA A 58 -7.26 7.10 0.03
CA ALA A 58 -8.06 6.68 1.19
C ALA A 58 -7.45 7.23 2.49
N LEU A 59 -6.12 7.10 2.66
CA LEU A 59 -5.41 7.71 3.80
C LEU A 59 -5.55 9.23 3.85
N ARG A 60 -5.51 9.90 2.69
CA ARG A 60 -5.75 11.34 2.64
C ARG A 60 -7.15 11.70 3.12
N LYS A 61 -8.17 10.93 2.74
CA LYS A 61 -9.57 11.18 3.12
C LYS A 61 -9.82 10.89 4.60
N ASP A 62 -9.35 9.75 5.08
CA ASP A 62 -9.73 9.23 6.40
C ASP A 62 -8.76 9.68 7.50
N HIS A 63 -7.50 9.95 7.16
CA HIS A 63 -6.46 10.36 8.11
C HIS A 63 -5.89 11.76 7.84
N GLY A 64 -6.29 12.42 6.74
CA GLY A 64 -5.77 13.75 6.38
C GLY A 64 -4.31 13.74 5.86
N VAL A 65 -3.69 12.57 5.71
CA VAL A 65 -2.27 12.44 5.37
C VAL A 65 -2.09 12.14 3.89
N ARG A 66 -1.29 12.97 3.20
CA ARG A 66 -0.98 12.77 1.78
C ARG A 66 0.31 11.96 1.63
N VAL A 67 0.16 10.64 1.49
CA VAL A 67 1.29 9.73 1.21
C VAL A 67 1.73 9.82 -0.25
N ARG A 68 3.04 9.88 -0.49
CA ARG A 68 3.64 9.77 -1.83
C ARG A 68 4.67 8.65 -1.83
N LEU A 69 4.32 7.53 -2.46
CA LEU A 69 5.27 6.43 -2.61
C LEU A 69 6.35 6.77 -3.65
N PRO A 70 7.60 6.32 -3.44
CA PRO A 70 8.61 6.34 -4.48
C PRO A 70 8.27 5.33 -5.59
N ALA A 71 9.01 5.39 -6.70
CA ALA A 71 8.97 4.32 -7.68
C ALA A 71 9.52 3.03 -7.06
N LEU A 72 8.74 1.94 -7.14
CA LEU A 72 9.09 0.64 -6.59
C LEU A 72 9.22 -0.37 -7.74
N PRO A 73 10.35 -1.09 -7.83
CA PRO A 73 10.53 -2.18 -8.80
C PRO A 73 9.50 -3.32 -8.61
N LEU A 74 9.12 -4.02 -9.68
CA LEU A 74 8.11 -5.09 -9.60
C LEU A 74 8.58 -6.35 -8.83
N ASP A 75 9.88 -6.53 -8.67
CA ASP A 75 10.51 -7.54 -7.84
C ASP A 75 10.52 -7.17 -6.34
N THR A 76 10.05 -5.96 -5.98
CA THR A 76 9.96 -5.55 -4.58
C THR A 76 8.96 -6.42 -3.81
N PRO A 77 9.35 -6.98 -2.65
CA PRO A 77 8.45 -7.72 -1.77
C PRO A 77 7.38 -6.82 -1.14
N THR A 78 6.17 -7.36 -0.96
CA THR A 78 5.03 -6.65 -0.37
C THR A 78 5.30 -6.17 1.06
N SER A 79 6.09 -6.89 1.86
CA SER A 79 6.51 -6.44 3.19
C SER A 79 7.35 -5.17 3.12
N THR A 80 8.21 -5.05 2.11
CA THR A 80 9.04 -3.86 1.88
C THR A 80 8.16 -2.68 1.47
N VAL A 81 7.21 -2.92 0.57
CA VAL A 81 6.27 -1.88 0.14
C VAL A 81 5.42 -1.37 1.31
N LEU A 82 4.92 -2.27 2.15
CA LEU A 82 4.15 -1.91 3.34
C LEU A 82 4.97 -1.06 4.31
N LYS A 83 6.24 -1.41 4.55
CA LYS A 83 7.15 -0.61 5.37
C LYS A 83 7.31 0.80 4.80
N VAL A 84 7.60 0.93 3.51
CA VAL A 84 7.72 2.24 2.84
C VAL A 84 6.42 3.05 2.98
N PHE A 85 5.26 2.39 2.86
CA PHE A 85 3.97 3.05 3.02
C PHE A 85 3.77 3.65 4.42
N ILE A 86 4.09 2.86 5.46
CA ILE A 86 3.96 3.26 6.86
C ILE A 86 4.96 4.37 7.20
N GLU A 87 6.22 4.23 6.75
CA GLU A 87 7.26 5.24 6.96
C GLU A 87 6.89 6.58 6.32
N GLU A 88 6.37 6.55 5.09
CA GLU A 88 5.92 7.76 4.40
C GLU A 88 4.71 8.39 5.11
N PHE A 89 3.75 7.57 5.56
CA PHE A 89 2.62 8.04 6.33
C PHE A 89 3.07 8.76 7.61
N GLU A 90 3.95 8.14 8.39
CA GLU A 90 4.46 8.70 9.64
C GLU A 90 5.30 9.97 9.40
N ARG A 91 6.07 10.03 8.32
CA ARG A 91 6.81 11.23 7.92
C ARG A 91 5.86 12.39 7.62
N GLN A 92 4.88 12.16 6.74
CA GLN A 92 3.92 13.17 6.32
C GLN A 92 3.01 13.62 7.48
N LYS A 93 2.64 12.69 8.37
CA LYS A 93 1.86 13.01 9.57
C LYS A 93 2.62 13.93 10.52
N LYS A 94 3.92 13.71 10.72
CA LYS A 94 4.76 14.61 11.52
C LYS A 94 4.89 15.98 10.89
N GLU A 95 5.09 16.05 9.58
CA GLU A 95 5.16 17.33 8.84
C GLU A 95 3.85 18.11 8.88
N THR A 96 2.70 17.42 8.89
CA THR A 96 1.36 18.06 8.95
C THR A 96 1.00 18.51 10.37
N ALA A 97 1.58 17.90 11.40
CA ALA A 97 1.34 18.22 12.81
C ALA A 97 2.32 19.25 13.40
N ALA A 98 3.36 19.64 12.63
CA ALA A 98 4.31 20.69 12.95
C ALA A 98 3.85 22.04 12.40
#